data_AF-R5AKL8-F1
#
_entry.id   AF-R5AKL8-F1
#
_cell.length_a   1.000
_cell.length_b   1.000
_cell.length_c   1.000
_cell.angle_alpha   90.00
_cell.angle_beta   90.00
_cell.angle_gamma   90.00
#
_symmetry.space_group_name_H-M   'P 1'
#
loop_
_entity.id
_entity.type
_entity.pdbx_description
1 polymer ?
#
loop_
_entity_poly.entity_id
_entity_poly.type
_entity_poly.pdbx_seq_one_letter_code
_entity_poly.pdbx_strand_id
1 'polypeptide(L)'
;MFCTNCGKQVADTATQCPYCNEPLEAKAAPAAPAAPAAPVQSTPTRPVGLTKKDFFKQCFSQKGTVIGAAVLCYVSAVVTFGSSFISGAGAWALIDVAVLLGLGLAVHLARSRVCAIALTCYGLYNVIFMLITTGMIGGWLVLVAGVLAIIGTFAFAKQWKAYQTETAAGN
;
A
#
# COMPACT_ATOMS: atom_id res chain seq x y z
N MET A 1 43.48 27.62 -1.97
CA MET A 1 42.71 28.65 -2.70
C MET A 1 43.63 29.44 -3.62
N PHE A 2 43.14 30.06 -4.71
CA PHE A 2 43.95 30.96 -5.56
C PHE A 2 43.65 32.41 -5.21
N CYS A 3 44.67 33.25 -5.08
CA CYS A 3 44.47 34.69 -4.90
C CYS A 3 43.87 35.29 -6.18
N THR A 4 42.75 35.99 -6.07
CA THR A 4 42.06 36.62 -7.21
C THR A 4 42.82 37.81 -7.80
N ASN A 5 43.77 38.39 -7.07
CA ASN A 5 44.57 39.50 -7.55
C ASN A 5 45.84 39.04 -8.30
N CYS A 6 46.65 38.17 -7.68
CA CYS A 6 47.92 37.73 -8.29
C CYS A 6 47.90 36.32 -8.91
N GLY A 7 46.79 35.58 -8.80
CA GLY A 7 46.59 34.27 -9.43
C GLY A 7 47.40 33.11 -8.83
N LYS A 8 48.23 33.35 -7.81
CA LYS A 8 49.04 32.31 -7.16
C LYS A 8 48.23 31.50 -6.15
N GLN A 9 48.57 30.22 -6.00
CA GLN A 9 47.93 29.33 -5.06
C GLN A 9 48.43 29.60 -3.63
N VAL A 10 47.50 29.72 -2.68
CA VAL A 10 47.76 30.03 -1.26
C VAL A 10 47.03 29.00 -0.38
N ALA A 11 47.62 28.69 0.78
CA ALA A 11 47.04 27.77 1.75
C ALA A 11 45.68 28.25 2.27
N ASP A 12 44.73 27.32 2.44
CA ASP A 12 43.31 27.61 2.73
C ASP A 12 43.05 28.26 4.10
N THR A 13 44.07 28.36 4.95
CA THR A 13 43.99 28.97 6.30
C THR A 13 44.76 30.29 6.42
N ALA A 14 45.34 30.80 5.32
CA ALA A 14 46.09 32.04 5.33
C ALA A 14 45.16 33.26 5.21
N THR A 15 45.20 34.15 6.19
CA THR A 15 44.37 35.37 6.26
C THR A 15 44.85 36.50 5.33
N GLN A 16 46.05 36.38 4.76
CA GLN A 16 46.65 37.39 3.90
C GLN A 16 47.58 36.71 2.88
N CYS A 17 47.56 37.16 1.62
CA CYS A 17 48.38 36.56 0.57
C CYS A 17 49.86 36.96 0.75
N PRO A 18 50.80 36.00 0.94
CA PRO A 18 52.21 36.32 1.21
C PRO A 18 52.98 36.92 0.01
N TYR A 19 52.38 36.94 -1.19
CA TYR A 19 53.02 37.43 -2.41
C TYR A 19 52.59 38.83 -2.83
N CYS A 20 51.36 39.24 -2.51
CA CYS A 20 50.83 40.57 -2.85
C CYS A 20 50.25 41.33 -1.64
N ASN A 21 50.32 40.75 -0.44
CA ASN A 21 49.85 41.31 0.84
C ASN A 21 48.37 41.67 0.93
N GLU A 22 47.54 41.14 0.03
CA GLU A 22 46.10 41.39 0.05
C GLU A 22 45.40 40.52 1.11
N PRO A 23 44.49 41.08 1.93
CA PRO A 23 43.74 40.33 2.93
C PRO A 23 42.82 39.34 2.22
N LEU A 24 42.95 38.06 2.59
CA LEU A 24 42.09 36.98 2.12
C LEU A 24 41.04 36.77 3.20
N GLU A 25 39.78 37.13 2.93
CA GLU A 25 38.70 36.91 3.89
C GLU A 25 38.60 35.41 4.21
N ALA A 26 38.88 35.06 5.47
CA ALA A 26 38.74 33.71 5.96
C ALA A 26 37.26 33.34 5.89
N LYS A 27 36.89 32.55 4.87
CA LYS A 27 35.55 32.00 4.74
C LYS A 27 35.27 31.19 6.00
N ALA A 28 34.30 31.64 6.80
CA ALA A 28 33.85 30.95 8.00
C ALA A 28 33.68 29.45 7.69
N ALA A 29 34.27 28.61 8.53
CA ALA A 29 34.11 27.16 8.45
C ALA A 29 32.61 26.86 8.29
N PRO A 30 32.20 26.02 7.32
CA PRO A 30 30.80 25.73 7.11
C PRO A 30 30.19 25.24 8.42
N ALA A 31 29.08 25.86 8.82
CA ALA A 31 28.23 25.31 9.87
C ALA A 31 28.00 23.82 9.57
N ALA A 32 28.12 22.98 10.59
CA ALA A 32 27.89 21.55 10.51
C ALA A 32 26.63 21.28 9.66
N PRO A 33 26.65 20.31 8.73
CA PRO A 33 25.51 20.07 7.86
C PRO A 33 24.27 19.85 8.72
N ALA A 34 23.30 20.76 8.61
CA ALA A 34 21.95 20.48 9.07
C ALA A 34 21.55 19.17 8.41
N ALA A 35 21.09 18.21 9.23
CA ALA A 35 20.56 16.94 8.75
C ALA A 35 19.66 17.21 7.54
N PRO A 36 19.77 16.44 6.44
CA PRO A 36 19.01 16.71 5.23
C PRO A 36 17.55 16.86 5.63
N ALA A 37 17.01 18.07 5.47
CA ALA A 37 15.57 18.27 5.49
C ALA A 37 15.03 17.28 4.47
N ALA A 38 14.22 16.32 4.95
CA ALA A 38 13.61 15.34 4.09
C ALA A 38 13.03 16.07 2.87
N PRO A 39 13.27 15.60 1.64
CA PRO A 39 12.79 16.29 0.46
C PRO A 39 11.30 16.54 0.66
N VAL A 40 10.92 17.82 0.61
CA VAL A 40 9.53 18.22 0.52
C VAL A 40 9.01 17.50 -0.71
N GLN A 41 8.35 16.37 -0.48
CA GLN A 41 7.68 15.63 -1.52
C GLN A 41 6.66 16.61 -2.06
N SER A 42 6.93 17.14 -3.24
CA SER A 42 5.98 17.91 -4.02
C SER A 42 4.70 17.09 -4.04
N THR A 43 3.72 17.47 -3.23
CA THR A 43 2.43 16.80 -3.16
C THR A 43 1.92 16.80 -4.58
N PRO A 44 1.80 15.64 -5.26
CA PRO A 44 1.22 15.63 -6.59
C PRO A 44 -0.16 16.24 -6.41
N THR A 45 -0.41 17.38 -7.04
CA THR A 45 -1.66 18.15 -6.95
C THR A 45 -2.79 17.22 -7.41
N ARG A 46 -3.32 16.44 -6.47
CA ARG A 46 -4.32 15.43 -6.76
C ARG A 46 -5.63 16.18 -6.97
N PRO A 47 -6.38 15.89 -8.06
CA PRO A 47 -7.62 16.59 -8.34
C PRO A 47 -8.55 16.54 -7.13
N VAL A 48 -9.06 17.70 -6.71
CA VAL A 48 -9.99 17.85 -5.59
C VAL A 48 -11.39 17.37 -5.99
N GLY A 49 -12.15 16.83 -5.03
CA GLY A 49 -13.53 16.39 -5.26
C GLY A 49 -13.70 15.03 -5.97
N LEU A 50 -12.67 14.19 -6.00
CA LEU A 50 -12.77 12.86 -6.62
C LEU A 50 -13.74 11.94 -5.86
N THR A 51 -14.52 11.16 -6.58
CA THR A 51 -15.33 10.10 -5.97
C THR A 51 -14.44 8.96 -5.48
N LYS A 52 -14.88 8.21 -4.46
CA LYS A 52 -14.17 7.01 -3.96
C LYS A 52 -13.86 5.99 -5.07
N LYS A 53 -14.71 5.93 -6.12
CA LYS A 53 -14.52 5.03 -7.26
C LYS A 53 -13.40 5.52 -8.18
N ASP A 54 -13.36 6.82 -8.48
CA ASP A 54 -12.34 7.41 -9.36
C ASP A 54 -10.99 7.49 -8.66
N PHE A 55 -10.99 7.71 -7.35
CA PHE A 55 -9.78 7.61 -6.54
C PHE A 55 -9.19 6.21 -6.56
N PHE A 56 -10.04 5.19 -6.42
CA PHE A 56 -9.60 3.81 -6.56
C PHE A 56 -9.00 3.55 -7.95
N LYS A 57 -9.55 4.13 -9.02
CA LYS A 57 -8.99 4.09 -10.39
C LYS A 57 -7.63 4.78 -10.52
N GLN A 58 -7.13 5.49 -9.52
CA GLN A 58 -5.78 6.06 -9.54
C GLN A 58 -4.78 5.27 -8.65
N CYS A 59 -5.26 4.47 -7.70
CA CYS A 59 -4.43 3.68 -6.79
C CYS A 59 -3.93 2.35 -7.39
N PHE A 60 -2.97 2.37 -8.33
CA PHE A 60 -2.45 1.15 -8.98
C PHE A 60 -1.96 0.06 -8.01
N SER A 61 -1.24 0.44 -6.95
CA SER A 61 -0.71 -0.51 -5.97
C SER A 61 -1.81 -1.27 -5.19
N GLN A 62 -2.90 -0.61 -4.81
CA GLN A 62 -3.94 -1.21 -3.97
C GLN A 62 -5.02 -1.94 -4.79
N LYS A 63 -5.22 -1.50 -6.05
CA LYS A 63 -6.12 -2.18 -6.97
C LYS A 63 -5.73 -3.64 -7.17
N GLY A 64 -4.44 -3.90 -7.44
CA GLY A 64 -3.94 -5.25 -7.72
C GLY A 64 -4.26 -6.22 -6.60
N THR A 65 -4.03 -5.82 -5.35
CA THR A 65 -4.29 -6.66 -4.17
C THR A 65 -5.79 -6.92 -3.96
N VAL A 66 -6.64 -5.89 -4.07
CA VAL A 66 -8.09 -6.07 -3.87
C VAL A 66 -8.72 -6.90 -4.99
N ILE A 67 -8.31 -6.67 -6.24
CA ILE A 67 -8.78 -7.44 -7.39
C ILE A 67 -8.26 -8.88 -7.29
N GLY A 68 -6.97 -9.06 -6.99
CA GLY A 68 -6.37 -10.38 -6.81
C GLY A 68 -7.06 -11.19 -5.71
N ALA A 69 -7.39 -10.56 -4.58
CA ALA A 69 -8.17 -11.18 -3.52
C ALA A 69 -9.57 -11.62 -3.98
N ALA A 70 -10.27 -10.78 -4.73
CA ALA A 70 -11.59 -11.11 -5.27
C ALA A 70 -11.51 -12.26 -6.29
N VAL A 71 -10.52 -12.25 -7.18
CA VAL A 71 -10.27 -13.33 -8.14
C VAL A 71 -9.97 -14.64 -7.41
N LEU A 72 -9.11 -14.62 -6.40
CA LEU A 72 -8.80 -15.82 -5.61
C LEU A 72 -10.05 -16.36 -4.90
N CYS A 73 -10.91 -15.47 -4.39
CA CYS A 73 -12.20 -15.83 -3.81
C CYS A 73 -13.11 -16.49 -4.85
N TYR A 74 -13.22 -15.94 -6.06
CA TYR A 74 -14.03 -16.55 -7.13
C TYR A 74 -13.49 -17.90 -7.57
N VAL A 75 -12.17 -18.06 -7.69
CA VAL A 75 -11.54 -19.35 -7.96
C VAL A 75 -11.89 -20.35 -6.86
N SER A 76 -11.83 -19.93 -5.59
CA SER A 76 -12.23 -20.80 -4.48
C SER A 76 -13.70 -21.22 -4.54
N ALA A 77 -14.60 -20.31 -4.96
CA ALA A 77 -16.02 -20.63 -5.13
C ALA A 77 -16.26 -21.69 -6.22
N VAL A 78 -15.53 -21.59 -7.33
CA VAL A 78 -15.58 -22.58 -8.42
C VAL A 78 -15.03 -23.93 -7.97
N VAL A 79 -13.92 -23.94 -7.23
CA VAL A 79 -13.34 -25.18 -6.67
C VAL A 79 -14.31 -25.84 -5.69
N THR A 80 -14.91 -25.06 -4.79
CA THR A 80 -15.93 -25.56 -3.86
C THR A 80 -17.12 -26.15 -4.62
N PHE A 81 -17.67 -25.42 -5.59
CA PHE A 81 -18.78 -25.91 -6.40
C PHE A 81 -18.46 -27.22 -7.11
N GLY A 82 -17.28 -27.32 -7.74
CA GLY A 82 -16.81 -28.54 -8.40
C GLY A 82 -16.70 -29.72 -7.42
N SER A 83 -16.13 -29.48 -6.24
CA SER A 83 -16.01 -30.51 -5.20
C SER A 83 -17.38 -30.97 -4.69
N SER A 84 -18.32 -30.05 -4.49
CA SER A 84 -19.68 -30.35 -4.04
C SER A 84 -20.48 -31.13 -5.07
N PHE A 85 -20.25 -30.88 -6.36
CA PHE A 85 -20.87 -31.62 -7.45
C PHE A 85 -20.39 -33.07 -7.48
N ILE A 86 -19.09 -33.30 -7.34
CA ILE A 86 -18.48 -34.64 -7.32
C ILE A 86 -18.93 -35.45 -6.09
N SER A 87 -18.99 -34.80 -4.93
CA SER A 87 -19.35 -35.44 -3.66
C SER A 87 -20.87 -35.59 -3.44
N GLY A 88 -21.71 -35.11 -4.35
CA GLY A 88 -23.18 -35.24 -4.25
C GLY A 88 -23.81 -34.43 -3.11
N ALA A 89 -23.20 -33.32 -2.70
CA ALA A 89 -23.57 -32.54 -1.50
C ALA A 89 -24.96 -31.86 -1.55
N GLY A 90 -25.69 -31.96 -2.66
CA GLY A 90 -27.04 -31.41 -2.82
C GLY A 90 -27.10 -29.87 -2.81
N ALA A 91 -28.31 -29.32 -2.69
CA ALA A 91 -28.55 -27.88 -2.79
C ALA A 91 -27.89 -27.05 -1.67
N TRP A 92 -27.54 -27.66 -0.54
CA TRP A 92 -26.89 -26.97 0.60
C TRP A 92 -25.52 -26.40 0.24
N ALA A 93 -24.78 -27.05 -0.66
CA ALA A 93 -23.50 -26.56 -1.16
C ALA A 93 -23.62 -25.26 -1.96
N LEU A 94 -24.79 -24.98 -2.56
CA LEU A 94 -25.01 -23.75 -3.31
C LEU A 94 -25.04 -22.52 -2.40
N ILE A 95 -25.45 -22.69 -1.15
CA ILE A 95 -25.44 -21.60 -0.16
C ILE A 95 -24.00 -21.16 0.10
N ASP A 96 -23.09 -22.12 0.23
CA ASP A 96 -21.68 -21.86 0.48
C ASP A 96 -21.02 -21.09 -0.67
N VAL A 97 -21.29 -21.53 -1.90
CA VAL A 97 -20.87 -20.84 -3.12
C VAL A 97 -21.47 -19.44 -3.19
N ALA A 98 -22.75 -19.28 -2.84
CA ALA A 98 -23.40 -17.97 -2.81
C ALA A 98 -22.78 -17.02 -1.78
N VAL A 99 -22.37 -17.53 -0.61
CA VAL A 99 -21.66 -16.74 0.42
C VAL A 99 -20.30 -16.28 -0.11
N LEU A 100 -19.52 -17.17 -0.73
CA LEU A 100 -18.22 -16.83 -1.32
C LEU A 100 -18.35 -15.79 -2.43
N LEU A 101 -19.30 -15.98 -3.34
CA LEU A 101 -19.57 -15.02 -4.41
C LEU A 101 -20.04 -13.68 -3.86
N GLY A 102 -20.97 -13.67 -2.91
CA GLY A 102 -21.48 -12.46 -2.27
C GLY A 102 -20.40 -11.66 -1.55
N LEU A 103 -19.59 -12.33 -0.73
CA LEU A 103 -18.46 -11.71 -0.03
C LEU A 103 -17.37 -11.22 -1.00
N GLY A 104 -17.04 -12.02 -2.02
CA GLY A 104 -16.09 -11.63 -3.07
C GLY A 104 -16.55 -10.40 -3.84
N LEU A 105 -17.82 -10.36 -4.25
CA LEU A 105 -18.43 -9.23 -4.95
C LEU A 105 -18.47 -7.98 -4.06
N ALA A 106 -18.80 -8.12 -2.77
CA ALA A 106 -18.83 -7.02 -1.83
C ALA A 106 -17.43 -6.43 -1.57
N VAL A 107 -16.40 -7.27 -1.47
CA VAL A 107 -15.00 -6.82 -1.40
C VAL A 107 -14.60 -6.10 -2.69
N HIS A 108 -14.97 -6.65 -3.86
CA HIS A 108 -14.59 -6.09 -5.15
C HIS A 108 -15.26 -4.72 -5.45
N LEU A 109 -16.58 -4.62 -5.22
CA LEU A 109 -17.39 -3.44 -5.52
C LEU A 109 -17.34 -2.39 -4.42
N ALA A 110 -17.63 -2.79 -3.18
CA ALA A 110 -17.76 -1.85 -2.06
C ALA A 110 -16.41 -1.53 -1.40
N ARG A 111 -15.38 -2.35 -1.64
CA ARG A 111 -14.09 -2.31 -0.93
C ARG A 111 -14.32 -2.27 0.59
N SER A 112 -15.26 -3.10 1.04
CA SER A 112 -15.71 -3.13 2.43
C SER A 112 -14.72 -3.87 3.30
N ARG A 113 -14.19 -3.18 4.32
CA ARG A 113 -13.31 -3.78 5.34
C ARG A 113 -14.05 -4.86 6.14
N VAL A 114 -15.35 -4.65 6.40
CA VAL A 114 -16.17 -5.61 7.14
C VAL A 114 -16.32 -6.91 6.36
N CYS A 115 -16.55 -6.83 5.04
CA CYS A 115 -16.61 -8.03 4.20
C CYS A 115 -15.26 -8.74 4.09
N ALA A 116 -14.14 -8.01 4.06
CA ALA A 116 -12.81 -8.61 4.06
C ALA A 116 -12.54 -9.39 5.37
N ILE A 117 -12.94 -8.83 6.51
CA ILE A 117 -12.86 -9.52 7.82
C ILE A 117 -13.77 -10.76 7.83
N ALA A 118 -15.03 -10.60 7.39
CA ALA A 118 -15.98 -11.71 7.33
C ALA A 118 -15.47 -12.86 6.44
N LEU A 119 -14.92 -12.54 5.27
CA LEU A 119 -14.31 -13.51 4.35
C LEU A 119 -13.11 -14.23 5.00
N THR A 120 -12.30 -13.51 5.77
CA THR A 120 -11.15 -14.09 6.47
C THR A 120 -11.60 -15.02 7.60
N CYS A 121 -12.58 -14.62 8.41
CA CYS A 121 -13.14 -15.47 9.46
C CYS A 121 -13.78 -16.73 8.86
N TYR A 122 -14.50 -16.58 7.75
CA TYR A 122 -15.10 -17.71 7.04
C TYR A 122 -14.04 -18.65 6.46
N GLY A 123 -12.96 -18.13 5.86
CA GLY A 123 -11.82 -18.94 5.43
C GLY A 123 -11.11 -19.67 6.57
N LEU A 124 -10.97 -19.02 7.73
CA LEU A 124 -10.39 -19.63 8.93
C LEU A 124 -11.27 -20.77 9.44
N TYR A 125 -12.58 -20.55 9.50
CA TYR A 125 -13.55 -21.58 9.84
C TYR A 125 -13.43 -22.80 8.92
N ASN A 126 -13.36 -22.59 7.60
CA ASN A 126 -13.22 -23.68 6.63
C ASN A 126 -11.94 -24.50 6.82
N VAL A 127 -10.81 -23.85 7.09
CA VAL A 127 -9.54 -24.55 7.37
C VAL A 127 -9.64 -25.39 8.64
N ILE A 128 -10.21 -24.84 9.72
CA ILE A 128 -10.38 -25.56 10.99
C ILE A 128 -11.34 -26.74 10.82
N PHE A 129 -12.47 -26.52 10.14
CA PHE A 129 -13.46 -27.56 9.88
C PHE A 129 -12.87 -28.72 9.07
N MET A 130 -12.15 -28.43 7.99
CA MET A 130 -11.45 -29.45 7.19
C MET A 130 -10.39 -30.20 8.00
N LEU A 131 -9.62 -29.48 8.82
CA LEU A 131 -8.58 -30.11 9.64
C LEU A 131 -9.16 -31.09 10.66
N ILE A 132 -10.28 -30.74 11.30
CA ILE A 132 -10.94 -31.61 12.29
C ILE A 132 -11.63 -32.80 11.61
N THR A 133 -12.28 -32.59 10.47
CA THR A 133 -13.10 -33.64 9.82
C THR A 133 -12.30 -34.61 8.98
N THR A 134 -11.26 -34.13 8.29
CA THR A 134 -10.46 -34.93 7.35
C THR A 134 -9.03 -35.19 7.81
N GLY A 135 -8.56 -34.48 8.85
CA GLY A 135 -7.15 -34.51 9.25
C GLY A 135 -6.21 -33.80 8.28
N MET A 136 -6.72 -33.20 7.21
CA MET A 136 -5.95 -32.55 6.15
C MET A 136 -6.18 -31.04 6.12
N ILE A 137 -5.15 -30.29 5.75
CA ILE A 137 -5.26 -28.84 5.54
C ILE A 137 -5.94 -28.60 4.18
N GLY A 138 -7.24 -28.32 4.21
CA GLY A 138 -8.06 -27.94 3.05
C GLY A 138 -8.68 -26.54 3.22
N GLY A 139 -9.22 -25.96 2.14
CA GLY A 139 -9.95 -24.68 2.22
C GLY A 139 -9.11 -23.42 2.44
N TRP A 140 -7.78 -23.54 2.43
CA TRP A 140 -6.86 -22.42 2.70
C TRP A 140 -6.89 -21.30 1.65
N LEU A 141 -7.36 -21.58 0.43
CA LEU A 141 -7.51 -20.56 -0.63
C LEU A 141 -8.44 -19.43 -0.20
N VAL A 142 -9.54 -19.73 0.48
CA VAL A 142 -10.49 -18.73 0.99
C VAL A 142 -9.81 -17.84 2.04
N LEU A 143 -8.99 -18.45 2.90
CA LEU A 143 -8.25 -17.73 3.93
C LEU A 143 -7.23 -16.77 3.32
N VAL A 144 -6.47 -17.21 2.32
CA VAL A 144 -5.52 -16.34 1.59
C VAL A 144 -6.26 -15.21 0.88
N ALA A 145 -7.41 -15.48 0.26
CA ALA A 145 -8.25 -14.45 -0.36
C ALA A 145 -8.67 -13.40 0.68
N GLY A 146 -9.12 -13.85 1.86
CA GLY A 146 -9.50 -12.98 2.97
C GLY A 146 -8.36 -12.09 3.44
N VAL A 147 -7.17 -12.66 3.67
CA VAL A 147 -5.99 -11.90 4.13
C VAL A 147 -5.58 -10.84 3.10
N LEU A 148 -5.54 -11.20 1.81
CA LEU A 148 -5.24 -10.24 0.75
C LEU A 148 -6.31 -9.15 0.67
N ALA A 149 -7.59 -9.50 0.85
CA ALA A 149 -8.68 -8.54 0.91
C ALA A 149 -8.52 -7.56 2.09
N ILE A 150 -8.09 -8.03 3.27
CA ILE A 150 -7.81 -7.17 4.43
C ILE A 150 -6.68 -6.20 4.08
N ILE A 151 -5.54 -6.70 3.59
CA ILE A 151 -4.38 -5.86 3.26
C ILE A 151 -4.79 -4.76 2.26
N GLY A 152 -5.45 -5.14 1.17
CA GLY A 152 -5.87 -4.19 0.14
C GLY A 152 -6.93 -3.19 0.60
N THR A 153 -7.95 -3.64 1.34
CA THR A 153 -9.04 -2.76 1.78
C THR A 153 -8.62 -1.79 2.89
N PHE A 154 -7.74 -2.20 3.80
CA PHE A 154 -7.22 -1.33 4.86
C PHE A 154 -6.22 -0.30 4.32
N ALA A 155 -5.31 -0.72 3.44
CA ALA A 155 -4.36 0.19 2.81
C ALA A 155 -5.09 1.24 1.93
N PHE A 156 -6.12 0.81 1.19
CA PHE A 156 -6.99 1.73 0.46
C PHE A 156 -7.73 2.71 1.40
N ALA A 157 -8.30 2.23 2.50
CA ALA A 157 -9.00 3.09 3.46
C ALA A 157 -8.08 4.14 4.08
N LYS A 158 -6.82 3.80 4.36
CA LYS A 158 -5.81 4.73 4.86
C LYS A 158 -5.52 5.84 3.85
N GLN A 159 -5.27 5.48 2.59
CA GLN A 159 -4.99 6.46 1.53
C GLN A 159 -6.21 7.36 1.24
N TRP A 160 -7.42 6.80 1.29
CA TRP A 160 -8.65 7.55 1.11
C TRP A 160 -8.88 8.58 2.21
N LYS A 161 -8.63 8.22 3.48
CA LYS A 161 -8.71 9.17 4.59
C LYS A 161 -7.69 10.30 4.47
N ALA A 162 -6.44 9.98 4.11
CA ALA A 162 -5.40 10.99 3.90
C ALA A 162 -5.81 12.00 2.82
N TYR A 163 -6.34 11.52 1.69
CA TYR A 163 -6.87 12.38 0.63
C TYR A 163 -7.99 13.30 1.13
N GLN A 164 -8.93 12.78 1.92
CA GLN A 164 -10.01 13.62 2.48
C GLN A 164 -9.48 14.72 3.39
N THR A 165 -8.47 14.43 4.22
CA THR A 165 -7.83 15.41 5.10
C THR A 165 -7.09 16.49 4.30
N GLU A 166 -6.33 16.09 3.27
CA GLU A 166 -5.63 17.04 2.37
C GLU A 166 -6.62 17.97 1.64
N THR A 167 -7.73 17.41 1.15
CA THR A 167 -8.77 18.18 0.45
C THR A 167 -9.50 19.14 1.41
N ALA A 168 -9.67 18.75 2.69
CA ALA A 168 -10.31 19.59 3.70
C ALA A 168 -9.41 20.71 4.23
N ALA A 169 -8.08 20.54 4.19
CA ALA A 169 -7.12 21.55 4.66
C ALA A 169 -6.71 22.57 3.57
N GLY A 170 -6.96 22.26 2.29
CA GLY A 170 -6.71 23.15 1.15
C GLY A 170 -7.90 24.04 0.75
N ASN A 171 -9.05 23.87 1.41
CA ASN A 171 -10.23 24.74 1.33
C ASN A 171 -10.29 25.67 2.55
#